data_AF-A0A1G1AAT8-F1
#
_entry.id   AF-A0A1G1AAT8-F1
#
_cell.length_a   1.000
_cell.length_b   1.000
_cell.length_c   1.000
_cell.angle_alpha   90.00
_cell.angle_beta   90.00
_cell.angle_gamma   90.00
#
_symmetry.space_group_name_H-M   'P 1'
#
loop_
_entity.id
_entity.type
_entity.pdbx_description
1 polymer ?
#
loop_
_entity_poly.entity_id
_entity_poly.type
_entity_poly.pdbx_seq_one_letter_code
_entity_poly.pdbx_strand_id
1 'polypeptide(L)'
;MSDLLSDAMGAAVFLQIEMLKERGGPTDEDMKKAQETSDMLGERGDILLCGGGKKGERAELFNRTAHSIACLAFVPGGVTIFGATFEAKRNGGTDAEDKRKS
;
A
#
# COMPACT_ATOMS: atom_id res chain seq x y z
N MET A 1 -7.09 6.09 -19.02
CA MET A 1 -5.65 5.76 -19.08
C MET A 1 -5.52 4.45 -18.32
N SER A 2 -5.41 3.32 -19.02
CA SER A 2 -5.64 1.93 -18.54
C SER A 2 -6.38 1.81 -17.20
N ASP A 3 -7.69 2.04 -17.24
CA ASP A 3 -8.59 1.97 -16.07
C ASP A 3 -8.48 0.60 -15.37
N LEU A 4 -8.18 -0.46 -16.13
CA LEU A 4 -8.01 -1.82 -15.61
C LEU A 4 -6.87 -1.97 -14.57
N LEU A 5 -5.69 -1.35 -14.78
CA LEU A 5 -4.60 -1.47 -13.81
C LEU A 5 -4.95 -0.70 -12.54
N SER A 6 -5.53 0.48 -12.67
CA SER A 6 -5.98 1.30 -11.55
C SER A 6 -7.05 0.58 -10.73
N ASP A 7 -8.07 0.03 -11.39
CA ASP A 7 -9.17 -0.69 -10.76
C ASP A 7 -8.68 -1.96 -10.06
N ALA A 8 -7.85 -2.76 -10.74
CA ALA A 8 -7.27 -3.96 -10.15
C ALA A 8 -6.36 -3.64 -8.97
N MET A 9 -5.52 -2.60 -9.08
CA MET A 9 -4.66 -2.15 -8.00
C MET A 9 -5.48 -1.65 -6.81
N GLY A 10 -6.53 -0.86 -7.06
CA GLY A 10 -7.43 -0.38 -6.00
C GLY A 10 -8.05 -1.53 -5.21
N ALA A 11 -8.61 -2.53 -5.91
CA ALA A 11 -9.15 -3.73 -5.28
C ALA A 11 -8.10 -4.51 -4.46
N ALA A 12 -6.89 -4.67 -5.00
CA ALA A 12 -5.79 -5.34 -4.31
C ALA A 12 -5.33 -4.57 -3.06
N VAL A 13 -5.26 -3.24 -3.13
CA VAL A 13 -4.94 -2.37 -2.00
C VAL A 13 -5.99 -2.50 -0.90
N PHE A 14 -7.28 -2.47 -1.23
CA PHE A 14 -8.34 -2.66 -0.24
C PHE A 14 -8.22 -4.01 0.48
N LEU A 15 -7.97 -5.08 -0.26
CA LEU A 15 -7.76 -6.41 0.33
C LEU A 15 -6.57 -6.41 1.30
N GLN A 16 -5.44 -5.80 0.90
CA GLN A 16 -4.26 -5.69 1.76
C GLN A 16 -4.52 -4.84 3.01
N ILE A 17 -5.27 -3.75 2.90
CA ILE A 17 -5.66 -2.92 4.05
C ILE A 17 -6.45 -3.75 5.07
N GLU A 18 -7.42 -4.55 4.62
CA GLU A 18 -8.20 -5.41 5.52
C GLU A 18 -7.30 -6.49 6.18
N MET A 19 -6.42 -7.14 5.42
CA MET A 19 -5.43 -8.08 5.97
C MET A 19 -4.48 -7.43 6.98
N LEU A 20 -4.10 -6.16 6.77
CA LEU A 20 -3.31 -5.39 7.70
C LEU A 20 -4.12 -4.99 8.94
N LYS A 21 -5.41 -4.68 8.81
CA LYS A 21 -6.29 -4.39 9.96
C LYS A 21 -6.48 -5.62 10.84
N GLU A 22 -6.68 -6.80 10.26
CA GLU A 22 -6.85 -8.06 10.99
C GLU A 22 -5.63 -8.40 11.88
N ARG A 23 -4.42 -8.01 11.45
CA ARG A 23 -3.18 -8.19 12.24
C ARG A 23 -2.85 -7.02 13.18
N GLY A 24 -3.71 -6.02 13.31
CA GLY A 24 -3.47 -4.83 14.16
C GLY A 24 -2.64 -3.71 13.52
N GLY A 25 -2.54 -3.70 12.18
CA GLY A 25 -1.83 -2.71 11.37
C GLY A 25 -0.46 -3.18 10.86
N PRO A 26 0.23 -2.37 10.05
CA PRO A 26 1.55 -2.70 9.51
C PRO A 26 2.61 -2.78 10.61
N THR A 27 3.54 -3.72 10.45
CA THR A 27 4.74 -3.87 11.27
C THR A 27 5.87 -2.96 10.77
N ASP A 28 6.94 -2.80 11.56
CA ASP A 28 8.12 -2.05 11.11
C ASP A 28 8.78 -2.69 9.88
N GLU A 29 8.73 -4.01 9.76
CA GLU A 29 9.21 -4.73 8.58
C GLU A 29 8.35 -4.41 7.35
N ASP A 30 7.02 -4.34 7.52
CA ASP A 30 6.11 -3.92 6.45
C ASP A 30 6.42 -2.50 5.97
N MET A 31 6.68 -1.58 6.90
CA MET A 31 7.02 -0.18 6.60
C MET A 31 8.38 -0.07 5.90
N LYS A 32 9.40 -0.82 6.36
CA LYS A 32 10.70 -0.89 5.70
C LYS A 32 10.56 -1.41 4.26
N LYS A 33 9.78 -2.48 4.09
CA LYS A 33 9.48 -3.04 2.76
C LYS A 33 8.76 -2.03 1.86
N ALA A 34 7.84 -1.23 2.41
CA ALA A 34 7.16 -0.18 1.68
C ALA A 34 8.13 0.92 1.22
N GLN A 35 9.10 1.30 2.06
CA GLN A 35 10.13 2.28 1.71
C GLN A 35 11.00 1.83 0.53
N GLU A 36 11.47 0.58 0.54
CA GLU A 36 12.29 -0.04 -0.53
C GLU A 36 11.53 -0.21 -1.86
N THR A 37 10.21 -0.09 -1.85
CA THR A 37 9.38 -0.29 -3.05
C THR A 37 9.55 0.84 -4.07
N SER A 38 10.02 2.02 -3.64
CA SER A 38 10.30 3.16 -4.53
C SER A 38 11.44 2.86 -5.53
N ASP A 39 12.56 2.33 -5.04
CA ASP A 39 13.70 1.93 -5.87
C ASP A 39 13.29 0.84 -6.87
N MET A 40 12.56 -0.17 -6.39
CA MET A 40 12.05 -1.25 -7.23
C MET A 40 11.16 -0.73 -8.37
N LEU A 41 10.27 0.23 -8.08
CA LEU A 41 9.38 0.82 -9.08
C LEU A 41 10.16 1.68 -10.09
N GLY A 42 11.20 2.38 -9.64
CA GLY A 42 12.08 3.14 -10.52
C GLY A 42 12.84 2.24 -11.51
N GLU A 43 13.28 1.07 -11.07
CA GLU A 43 14.04 0.13 -11.90
C GLU A 43 13.17 -0.73 -12.83
N ARG A 44 11.97 -1.11 -12.39
CA ARG A 44 11.15 -2.18 -13.03
C ARG A 44 9.69 -1.80 -13.25
N GLY A 45 9.34 -0.51 -13.16
CA GLY A 45 7.97 -0.03 -13.32
C GLY A 45 7.37 -0.28 -14.71
N ASP A 46 8.21 -0.39 -15.73
CA ASP A 46 7.82 -0.75 -17.10
C ASP A 46 7.19 -2.16 -17.16
N ILE A 47 7.72 -3.12 -16.40
CA ILE A 47 7.15 -4.48 -16.30
C ILE A 47 5.73 -4.43 -15.72
N LEU A 48 5.49 -3.55 -14.75
CA LEU A 48 4.18 -3.39 -14.14
C LEU A 48 3.17 -2.74 -15.11
N LEU A 49 3.60 -1.68 -15.81
CA LEU A 49 2.75 -0.85 -16.68
C LEU A 49 2.51 -1.47 -18.06
N CYS A 50 3.57 -1.98 -18.68
CA CYS A 50 3.58 -2.47 -20.06
C CYS A 50 3.61 -4.01 -20.15
N GLY A 51 3.82 -4.69 -19.03
CA GLY A 51 4.03 -6.14 -19.00
C GLY A 51 5.47 -6.53 -19.39
N GLY A 52 5.71 -7.84 -19.51
CA GLY A 52 7.04 -8.40 -19.77
C GLY A 52 7.66 -9.04 -18.53
N GLY A 53 8.99 -8.98 -18.44
CA GLY A 53 9.76 -9.62 -17.37
C GLY A 53 9.73 -11.14 -17.41
N LYS A 54 10.26 -11.76 -16.36
CA LYS A 54 10.22 -13.21 -16.17
C LYS A 54 8.84 -13.66 -15.67
N LYS A 55 8.52 -14.94 -15.86
CA LYS A 55 7.28 -15.53 -15.33
C LYS A 55 7.19 -15.27 -13.82
N GLY A 56 6.11 -14.64 -13.38
CA GLY A 56 5.84 -14.32 -11.98
C GLY A 56 6.30 -12.92 -11.54
N GLU A 57 7.23 -12.29 -12.27
CA GLU A 57 7.81 -11.01 -11.87
C GLU A 57 6.77 -9.89 -11.83
N ARG A 58 5.92 -9.79 -12.86
CA ARG A 58 4.82 -8.81 -12.87
C ARG A 58 3.87 -8.96 -11.68
N ALA A 59 3.55 -10.21 -11.31
CA ALA A 59 2.64 -10.49 -10.20
C ALA A 59 3.29 -10.12 -8.85
N GLU A 60 4.58 -10.39 -8.71
CA GLU A 60 5.38 -9.98 -7.55
C GLU A 60 5.40 -8.45 -7.41
N LEU A 61 5.72 -7.73 -8.49
CA LEU A 61 5.74 -6.26 -8.53
C LEU A 61 4.36 -5.70 -8.15
N PHE A 62 3.29 -6.21 -8.77
CA PHE A 62 1.92 -5.79 -8.48
C PHE A 62 1.55 -5.98 -7.01
N ASN A 63 1.79 -7.16 -6.45
CA ASN A 63 1.47 -7.47 -5.06
C ASN A 63 2.30 -6.62 -4.09
N ARG A 64 3.58 -6.39 -4.41
CA ARG A 64 4.46 -5.56 -3.59
C ARG A 64 4.03 -4.10 -3.60
N THR A 65 3.64 -3.57 -4.76
CA THR A 65 3.10 -2.21 -4.88
C THR A 65 1.79 -2.08 -4.09
N ALA A 66 0.86 -3.02 -4.24
CA ALA A 66 -0.41 -3.01 -3.50
C ALA A 66 -0.19 -3.04 -1.98
N HIS A 67 0.69 -3.92 -1.49
CA HIS A 67 1.06 -3.99 -0.07
C HIS A 67 1.65 -2.68 0.45
N SER A 68 2.50 -2.03 -0.35
CA SER A 68 3.18 -0.79 0.05
C SER A 68 2.21 0.38 0.13
N ILE A 69 1.30 0.51 -0.84
CA ILE A 69 0.20 1.50 -0.80
C ILE A 69 -0.69 1.23 0.43
N ALA A 70 -1.01 -0.03 0.69
CA ALA A 70 -1.81 -0.40 1.86
C ALA A 70 -1.12 -0.03 3.19
N CYS A 71 0.21 -0.17 3.30
CA CYS A 71 0.96 0.29 4.47
C CYS A 71 0.89 1.81 4.63
N LEU A 72 1.06 2.55 3.53
CA LEU A 72 0.98 4.02 3.52
C LEU A 72 -0.41 4.54 3.91
N ALA A 73 -1.48 3.78 3.67
CA ALA A 73 -2.82 4.14 4.12
C ALA A 73 -2.93 4.29 5.65
N PHE A 74 -2.04 3.70 6.44
CA PHE A 74 -2.01 3.82 7.91
C PHE A 74 -1.16 5.01 8.41
N VAL A 75 -0.48 5.73 7.54
CA VAL A 75 0.24 6.97 7.88
C VAL A 75 -0.77 8.12 8.06
N PRO A 76 -0.52 9.12 8.92
CA PRO A 76 -1.43 10.27 9.05
C PRO A 76 -1.70 10.95 7.70
N GLY A 77 -2.98 11.10 7.34
CA GLY A 77 -3.42 11.64 6.05
C GLY A 77 -3.47 10.60 4.91
N GLY A 78 -3.10 9.35 5.17
CA GLY A 78 -3.15 8.24 4.22
C GLY A 78 -2.32 8.48 2.96
N VAL A 79 -2.81 7.93 1.85
CA VAL A 79 -2.15 8.06 0.54
C VAL A 79 -3.17 8.26 -0.57
N THR A 80 -2.86 9.15 -1.52
CA THR A 80 -3.64 9.33 -2.74
C THR A 80 -2.83 8.88 -3.94
N ILE A 81 -3.34 7.90 -4.69
CA ILE A 81 -2.69 7.36 -5.88
C ILE A 81 -3.75 6.90 -6.89
N PHE A 82 -3.46 7.07 -8.19
CA PHE A 82 -4.38 6.75 -9.28
C PHE A 82 -5.78 7.41 -9.16
N GLY A 83 -5.85 8.60 -8.54
CA GLY A 83 -7.11 9.31 -8.31
C GLY A 83 -7.97 8.74 -7.18
N ALA A 84 -7.49 7.71 -6.47
CA ALA A 84 -8.14 7.15 -5.28
C ALA A 84 -7.35 7.51 -4.02
N THR A 85 -8.06 7.82 -2.94
CA THR A 85 -7.50 8.07 -1.61
C THR A 85 -7.75 6.86 -0.72
N PHE A 86 -6.69 6.39 -0.06
CA PHE A 86 -6.72 5.28 0.88
C PHE A 86 -6.30 5.77 2.26
N GLU A 87 -7.20 5.61 3.23
CA GLU A 87 -6.96 5.90 4.63
C GLU A 87 -7.39 4.72 5.49
N ALA A 88 -6.54 4.36 6.45
CA ALA A 88 -6.76 3.24 7.35
C ALA A 88 -6.33 3.61 8.78
N LYS A 89 -7.01 3.01 9.76
CA LYS A 89 -6.66 3.11 11.18
C LYS A 89 -6.34 1.74 11.73
N ARG A 90 -5.46 1.67 12.73
CA ARG A 90 -5.16 0.43 13.45
C ARG A 90 -6.38 0.02 14.27
N ASN A 91 -6.80 -1.25 14.17
CA ASN A 91 -7.78 -1.80 15.08
C ASN A 91 -7.12 -1.97 16.46
N GLY A 92 -7.37 -1.03 17.38
CA GLY A 92 -6.85 -1.09 18.76
C GLY A 92 -5.95 0.06 19.21
N GLY A 93 -5.88 1.18 18.49
CA GLY A 93 -5.26 2.41 19.00
C GLY A 93 -6.33 3.36 19.52
N THR A 94 -6.57 3.33 20.82
CA THR A 94 -7.34 4.35 21.54
C THR A 94 -6.87 5.75 21.13
N ASP A 95 -7.80 6.63 20.78
CA ASP A 95 -7.64 8.09 20.75
C ASP A 95 -7.33 8.62 22.18
N ALA A 96 -6.21 8.20 22.78
CA ALA A 96 -5.86 8.46 24.19
C ALA A 96 -4.63 9.35 24.38
N GLU A 97 -4.27 10.17 23.38
CA GLU A 97 -3.15 11.10 23.54
C GLU A 97 -3.44 12.54 23.09
N ASP A 98 -4.69 13.00 23.23
CA ASP A 98 -5.06 14.41 23.04
C ASP A 98 -5.92 14.98 24.18
N LYS A 99 -5.58 14.64 25.44
CA LYS A 99 -6.18 15.26 26.64
C LYS A 99 -5.18 15.57 27.77
N ARG A 100 -3.89 15.75 27.46
CA ARG A 100 -2.92 16.26 28.45
C ARG A 100 -2.22 17.51 27.94
N LYS A 101 -2.98 18.59 27.78
CA LYS A 101 -2.55 19.99 27.90
C LYS A 101 -3.77 20.91 27.86
N SER A 102 -4.44 21.02 29.00
CA SER A 102 -5.24 22.18 29.39
C SER A 102 -4.90 22.52 30.82
#